data_AF-A0A933TM39-F1
#
_entry.id   AF-A0A933TM39-F1
#
_cell.length_a   1.000
_cell.length_b   1.000
_cell.length_c   1.000
_cell.angle_alpha   90.00
_cell.angle_beta   90.00
_cell.angle_gamma   90.00
#
_symmetry.space_group_name_H-M   'P 1'
#
loop_
_entity.id
_entity.type
_entity.pdbx_description
1 polymer ?
#
loop_
_entity_poly.entity_id
_entity_poly.type
_entity_poly.pdbx_seq_one_letter_code
_entity_poly.pdbx_strand_id
1 'polypeptide(L)'
;MNTSKQINIMVVLVFVAIIATAAYTLWDPHRADGAKDRQLEKMVDRGAFLFSQNCRTCHGDSGEGGGAANRLKLAPPLNRPDLQGIDSTTGAVDPVAKTEQYKKVFYAITCGRIGRAMPTWGQSQGGTLNDEQIKQLTLLITEGTGWEGAKDYAVNGVPIAHILGDASEGLTLSSSLDSFSTLVLLTDVGTVAKGDRLLIDSEMMTVKEVNKAVRSLSVERPYGTTKAAAHEKGAAVLKQPVAADPPAITGKDTALACGQTLPPAAASGAPAVATTALKITAVGIQFDTAELAAPAGQELTLTLDNQDGGIPHNINFFKGADATAESVAKTAIETGKIVQTLTFGPLDAGSYYFQCDVHPNMAGVLTVQ
;
A
#
# COMPACT_ATOMS: atom_id res chain seq x y z
N MET A 1 56.87 -43.40 8.94
CA MET A 1 55.54 -42.85 9.32
C MET A 1 54.71 -44.00 9.87
N ASN A 2 54.14 -43.90 11.08
CA ASN A 2 53.44 -45.03 11.71
C ASN A 2 51.98 -45.08 11.23
N THR A 3 51.73 -45.90 10.20
CA THR A 3 50.44 -46.04 9.51
C THR A 3 49.29 -46.38 10.45
N SER A 4 49.53 -47.17 11.50
CA SER A 4 48.50 -47.50 12.50
C SER A 4 48.04 -46.28 13.30
N LYS A 5 48.95 -45.37 13.67
CA LYS A 5 48.59 -44.11 14.35
C LYS A 5 47.77 -43.19 13.45
N GLN A 6 48.11 -43.11 12.16
CA GLN A 6 47.37 -42.29 11.19
C GLN A 6 45.96 -42.83 10.94
N ILE A 7 45.81 -44.16 10.81
CA ILE A 7 44.50 -44.80 10.66
C ILE A 7 43.61 -44.55 11.88
N ASN A 8 44.14 -44.71 13.10
CA ASN A 8 43.35 -44.46 14.31
C ASN A 8 42.89 -43.00 14.44
N ILE A 9 43.74 -42.04 14.06
CA ILE A 9 43.37 -40.62 14.02
C ILE A 9 42.25 -40.38 13.00
N MET A 10 42.36 -40.93 11.79
CA MET A 10 41.30 -40.80 10.77
C MET A 10 39.97 -41.40 11.24
N VAL A 11 40.00 -42.59 11.85
CA VAL A 11 38.79 -43.23 12.38
C VAL A 11 38.14 -42.38 13.47
N VAL A 12 38.93 -41.86 14.43
CA VAL A 12 38.40 -40.98 15.49
C VAL A 12 37.78 -39.73 14.90
N LEU A 13 38.43 -39.08 13.93
CA LEU A 13 37.88 -37.87 13.28
C LEU A 13 36.57 -38.17 12.54
N VAL A 14 36.44 -39.33 11.90
CA VAL A 14 35.18 -39.75 11.26
C VAL A 14 34.09 -39.97 12.30
N PHE A 15 34.38 -40.65 13.43
CA PHE A 15 33.39 -40.82 14.51
C PHE A 15 32.98 -39.49 15.13
N VAL A 16 33.93 -38.57 15.36
CA VAL A 16 33.63 -37.21 15.85
C VAL A 16 32.75 -36.46 14.84
N ALA A 17 33.05 -36.53 13.55
CA ALA A 17 32.23 -35.89 12.52
C ALA A 17 30.81 -36.47 12.46
N ILE A 18 30.66 -37.81 12.59
CA ILE A 18 29.35 -38.47 12.63
C ILE A 18 28.56 -38.04 13.87
N ILE A 19 29.19 -38.03 15.06
CA ILE A 19 28.55 -37.61 16.30
C ILE A 19 28.15 -36.13 16.24
N ALA A 20 29.04 -35.26 15.74
CA ALA A 20 28.75 -33.84 15.59
C ALA A 20 27.60 -33.60 14.61
N THR A 21 27.56 -34.34 13.50
CA THR A 21 26.46 -34.25 12.51
C THR A 21 25.15 -34.74 13.12
N ALA A 22 25.16 -35.86 13.86
CA ALA A 22 23.97 -36.38 14.55
C ALA A 22 23.46 -35.41 15.65
N ALA A 23 24.37 -34.79 16.41
CA ALA A 23 24.00 -33.77 17.37
C ALA A 23 23.42 -32.53 16.68
N TYR A 24 24.00 -32.11 15.55
CA TYR A 24 23.50 -31.00 14.76
C TYR A 24 22.10 -31.27 14.18
N THR A 25 21.85 -32.46 13.63
CA THR A 25 20.53 -32.82 13.08
C THR A 25 19.45 -32.90 14.15
N LEU A 26 19.80 -33.26 15.39
CA LEU A 26 18.89 -33.22 16.54
C LEU A 26 18.62 -31.79 17.02
N TRP A 27 19.58 -30.88 16.89
CA TRP A 27 19.44 -29.47 17.27
C TRP A 27 18.80 -28.59 16.19
N ASP A 28 18.94 -28.95 14.91
CA ASP A 28 18.49 -28.16 13.77
C ASP A 28 17.00 -27.78 13.80
N PRO A 29 16.05 -28.64 14.23
CA PRO A 29 14.64 -28.26 14.35
C PRO A 29 14.42 -27.07 15.29
N HIS A 30 15.10 -27.04 16.44
CA HIS A 30 14.98 -25.94 17.40
C HIS A 30 15.54 -24.62 16.85
N ARG A 31 16.67 -24.69 16.15
CA ARG A 31 17.25 -23.55 15.43
C ARG A 31 16.30 -23.04 14.34
N ALA A 32 15.67 -23.96 13.60
CA ALA A 32 14.75 -23.64 12.52
C ALA A 32 13.46 -23.00 13.05
N ASP A 33 12.90 -23.50 14.16
CA ASP A 33 11.70 -22.92 14.77
C ASP A 33 11.96 -21.50 15.29
N GLY A 34 13.06 -21.28 16.00
CA GLY A 34 13.44 -19.92 16.40
C GLY A 34 13.71 -18.98 15.21
N ALA A 35 14.12 -19.50 14.06
CA ALA A 35 14.26 -18.70 12.83
C ALA A 35 12.91 -18.33 12.22
N LYS A 36 11.91 -19.24 12.25
CA LYS A 36 10.54 -18.97 11.79
C LYS A 36 9.90 -17.88 12.64
N ASP A 37 10.04 -17.94 13.96
CA ASP A 37 9.44 -16.96 14.88
C ASP A 37 10.00 -15.55 14.63
N ARG A 38 11.33 -15.43 14.53
CA ARG A 38 11.99 -14.15 14.19
C ARG A 38 11.57 -13.64 12.81
N GLN A 39 11.40 -14.53 11.84
CA GLN A 39 10.96 -14.14 10.51
C GLN A 39 9.51 -13.66 10.53
N LEU A 40 8.63 -14.32 11.28
CA LEU A 40 7.25 -13.92 11.48
C LEU A 40 7.16 -12.55 12.13
N GLU A 41 7.90 -12.32 13.21
CA GLU A 41 7.97 -11.03 13.90
C GLU A 41 8.40 -9.90 12.94
N LYS A 42 9.49 -10.10 12.17
CA LYS A 42 9.93 -9.14 11.15
C LYS A 42 8.88 -8.91 10.05
N MET A 43 8.12 -9.93 9.66
CA MET A 43 7.05 -9.78 8.66
C MET A 43 5.85 -9.01 9.21
N VAL A 44 5.45 -9.27 10.45
CA VAL A 44 4.38 -8.54 11.14
C VAL A 44 4.75 -7.08 11.32
N ASP A 45 5.97 -6.79 11.72
CA ASP A 45 6.48 -5.43 11.87
C ASP A 45 6.52 -4.66 10.54
N ARG A 46 7.03 -5.27 9.47
CA ARG A 46 6.96 -4.67 8.11
C ARG A 46 5.51 -4.45 7.67
N GLY A 47 4.62 -5.37 8.03
CA GLY A 47 3.19 -5.23 7.84
C GLY A 47 2.64 -4.00 8.56
N ALA A 48 3.02 -3.78 9.83
CA ALA A 48 2.65 -2.61 10.63
C ALA A 48 3.13 -1.31 9.98
N PHE A 49 4.36 -1.28 9.46
CA PHE A 49 4.87 -0.15 8.69
C PHE A 49 4.01 0.11 7.46
N LEU A 50 3.80 -0.90 6.60
CA LEU A 50 2.99 -0.75 5.37
C LEU A 50 1.56 -0.29 5.68
N PHE A 51 0.99 -0.81 6.76
CA PHE A 51 -0.35 -0.45 7.23
C PHE A 51 -0.42 1.03 7.62
N SER A 52 0.57 1.53 8.36
CA SER A 52 0.61 2.95 8.77
C SER A 52 0.72 3.92 7.58
N GLN A 53 1.31 3.49 6.47
CA GLN A 53 1.45 4.33 5.28
C GLN A 53 0.20 4.30 4.39
N ASN A 54 -0.46 3.13 4.27
CA ASN A 54 -1.45 2.90 3.22
C ASN A 54 -2.89 2.67 3.74
N CYS A 55 -3.04 2.15 4.95
CA CYS A 55 -4.31 1.58 5.40
C CYS A 55 -4.95 2.37 6.55
N ARG A 56 -4.13 2.97 7.42
CA ARG A 56 -4.61 3.66 8.65
C ARG A 56 -5.61 4.79 8.39
N THR A 57 -5.49 5.46 7.25
CA THR A 57 -6.35 6.60 6.88
C THR A 57 -7.82 6.20 6.82
N CYS A 58 -8.09 4.93 6.50
CA CYS A 58 -9.45 4.37 6.53
C CYS A 58 -9.67 3.49 7.77
N HIS A 59 -8.74 2.59 8.09
CA HIS A 59 -8.96 1.54 9.10
C HIS A 59 -8.55 1.91 10.53
N GLY A 60 -8.13 3.15 10.78
CA GLY A 60 -7.64 3.58 12.11
C GLY A 60 -6.16 3.28 12.30
N ASP A 61 -5.54 3.92 13.29
CA ASP A 61 -4.07 3.88 13.47
C ASP A 61 -3.59 2.51 13.98
N SER A 62 -4.47 1.72 14.60
CA SER A 62 -4.25 0.36 15.10
C SER A 62 -5.27 -0.65 14.55
N GLY A 63 -5.88 -0.35 13.39
CA GLY A 63 -6.89 -1.24 12.79
C GLY A 63 -8.24 -1.27 13.51
N GLU A 64 -8.52 -0.33 14.41
CA GLU A 64 -9.75 -0.21 15.20
C GLU A 64 -11.01 0.15 14.38
N GLY A 65 -10.84 0.38 13.07
CA GLY A 65 -11.90 0.75 12.16
C GLY A 65 -12.08 2.26 12.11
N GLY A 66 -12.56 2.75 10.96
CA GLY A 66 -12.61 4.19 10.73
C GLY A 66 -13.68 4.90 11.54
N GLY A 67 -14.75 4.21 11.94
CA GLY A 67 -15.75 4.76 12.86
C GLY A 67 -15.18 5.14 14.22
N ALA A 68 -14.38 4.25 14.81
CA ALA A 68 -13.74 4.47 16.13
C ALA A 68 -12.61 5.50 16.05
N ALA A 69 -11.88 5.54 14.92
CA ALA A 69 -10.75 6.42 14.71
C ALA A 69 -11.12 7.81 14.15
N ASN A 70 -12.40 8.15 14.03
CA ASN A 70 -12.89 9.36 13.35
C ASN A 70 -12.31 9.54 11.93
N ARG A 71 -12.22 8.42 11.21
CA ARG A 71 -11.80 8.29 9.80
C ARG A 71 -13.01 7.88 8.94
N LEU A 72 -12.78 7.14 7.85
CA LEU A 72 -13.84 6.59 7.01
C LEU A 72 -14.76 5.67 7.84
N LYS A 73 -15.94 6.17 8.25
CA LYS A 73 -16.85 5.46 9.18
C LYS A 73 -17.21 4.04 8.73
N LEU A 74 -17.28 3.80 7.42
CA LEU A 74 -17.65 2.51 6.85
C LEU A 74 -16.49 1.50 6.83
N ALA A 75 -15.25 1.94 7.10
CA ALA A 75 -14.10 1.05 7.16
C ALA A 75 -14.18 0.16 8.41
N PRO A 76 -14.26 -1.18 8.24
CA PRO A 76 -14.41 -2.08 9.38
C PRO A 76 -13.14 -2.15 10.23
N PRO A 77 -13.28 -2.53 11.52
CA PRO A 77 -12.14 -2.90 12.34
C PRO A 77 -11.48 -4.16 11.78
N LEU A 78 -10.16 -4.13 11.72
CA LEU A 78 -9.27 -5.22 11.31
C LEU A 78 -8.61 -5.90 12.51
N ASN A 79 -8.50 -5.22 13.65
CA ASN A 79 -7.96 -5.75 14.91
C ASN A 79 -8.98 -6.60 15.69
N ARG A 80 -9.79 -7.39 14.98
CA ARG A 80 -10.90 -8.19 15.53
C ARG A 80 -10.48 -9.65 15.74
N PRO A 81 -10.89 -10.30 16.85
CA PRO A 81 -10.47 -11.66 17.20
C PRO A 81 -10.80 -12.72 16.14
N ASP A 82 -11.92 -12.57 15.45
CA ASP A 82 -12.35 -13.56 14.45
C ASP A 82 -11.46 -13.56 13.19
N LEU A 83 -10.82 -12.44 12.82
CA LEU A 83 -9.80 -12.42 11.77
C LEU A 83 -8.50 -13.11 12.21
N GLN A 84 -8.28 -13.21 13.52
CA GLN A 84 -7.14 -13.90 14.12
C GLN A 84 -7.44 -15.40 14.36
N GLY A 85 -8.61 -15.88 13.93
CA GLY A 85 -9.07 -17.25 14.15
C GLY A 85 -9.43 -17.52 15.62
N ILE A 86 -9.63 -16.49 16.43
CA ILE A 86 -10.04 -16.64 17.83
C ILE A 86 -11.55 -16.85 17.87
N ASP A 87 -11.96 -17.98 18.44
CA ASP A 87 -13.37 -18.30 18.64
C ASP A 87 -13.97 -17.36 19.70
N SER A 88 -15.09 -16.72 19.36
CA SER A 88 -15.75 -15.73 20.21
C SER A 88 -16.32 -16.30 21.51
N THR A 89 -16.48 -17.62 21.61
CA THR A 89 -17.11 -18.30 22.74
C THR A 89 -16.07 -18.85 23.71
N THR A 90 -14.98 -19.38 23.19
CA THR A 90 -13.93 -20.10 23.93
C THR A 90 -12.64 -19.31 24.09
N GLY A 91 -12.41 -18.29 23.25
CA GLY A 91 -11.17 -17.52 23.22
C GLY A 91 -9.96 -18.31 22.71
N ALA A 92 -10.16 -19.54 22.24
CA ALA A 92 -9.10 -20.36 21.67
C ALA A 92 -8.86 -20.01 20.19
N VAL A 93 -7.60 -20.11 19.76
CA VAL A 93 -7.25 -19.99 18.34
C VAL A 93 -7.57 -21.30 17.64
N ASP A 94 -8.45 -21.26 16.63
CA ASP A 94 -8.68 -22.36 15.70
C ASP A 94 -7.74 -22.20 14.48
N PRO A 95 -6.77 -23.11 14.28
CA PRO A 95 -5.84 -23.06 13.16
C PRO A 95 -6.51 -23.12 11.77
N VAL A 96 -7.65 -23.83 11.67
CA VAL A 96 -8.40 -23.94 10.41
C VAL A 96 -9.10 -22.62 10.13
N ALA A 97 -9.80 -22.06 11.10
CA ALA A 97 -10.41 -20.74 10.98
C ALA A 97 -9.35 -19.68 10.64
N LYS A 98 -8.21 -19.65 11.34
CA LYS A 98 -7.12 -18.71 11.07
C LYS A 98 -6.60 -18.79 9.64
N THR A 99 -6.43 -20.01 9.10
CA THR A 99 -6.00 -20.22 7.71
C THR A 99 -7.03 -19.69 6.71
N GLU A 100 -8.31 -19.90 6.96
CA GLU A 100 -9.37 -19.38 6.10
C GLU A 100 -9.48 -17.85 6.17
N GLN A 101 -9.27 -17.25 7.34
CA GLN A 101 -9.22 -15.80 7.50
C GLN A 101 -8.01 -15.19 6.82
N TYR A 102 -6.84 -15.85 6.91
CA TYR A 102 -5.65 -15.44 6.16
C TYR A 102 -5.94 -15.35 4.66
N LYS A 103 -6.55 -16.39 4.07
CA LYS A 103 -6.92 -16.37 2.64
C LYS A 103 -7.87 -15.22 2.33
N LYS A 104 -8.91 -15.03 3.14
CA LYS A 104 -9.90 -13.96 2.95
C LYS A 104 -9.25 -12.58 2.99
N VAL A 105 -8.41 -12.33 3.98
CA VAL A 105 -7.70 -11.05 4.14
C VAL A 105 -6.72 -10.83 2.98
N PHE A 106 -5.93 -11.84 2.63
CA PHE A 106 -4.99 -11.77 1.52
C PHE A 106 -5.68 -11.38 0.22
N TYR A 107 -6.75 -12.10 -0.17
CA TYR A 107 -7.48 -11.76 -1.39
C TYR A 107 -8.25 -10.46 -1.30
N ALA A 108 -8.79 -10.08 -0.13
CA ALA A 108 -9.44 -8.79 0.03
C ALA A 108 -8.48 -7.61 -0.19
N ILE A 109 -7.22 -7.73 0.22
CA ILE A 109 -6.19 -6.71 -0.03
C ILE A 109 -5.74 -6.76 -1.50
N THR A 110 -5.37 -7.95 -1.99
CA THR A 110 -4.90 -8.15 -3.37
C THR A 110 -5.87 -7.60 -4.39
N CYS A 111 -7.15 -7.94 -4.24
CA CYS A 111 -8.19 -7.63 -5.22
C CYS A 111 -8.93 -6.32 -4.91
N GLY A 112 -8.74 -5.75 -3.72
CA GLY A 112 -9.64 -4.71 -3.23
C GLY A 112 -11.09 -5.22 -3.10
N ARG A 113 -12.02 -4.28 -2.98
CA ARG A 113 -13.46 -4.59 -2.92
C ARG A 113 -14.21 -3.72 -3.92
N ILE A 114 -14.60 -4.31 -5.04
CA ILE A 114 -15.35 -3.62 -6.09
C ILE A 114 -16.65 -3.03 -5.50
N GLY A 115 -16.98 -1.80 -5.88
CA GLY A 115 -18.14 -1.05 -5.35
C GLY A 115 -17.98 -0.55 -3.91
N ARG A 116 -16.77 -0.61 -3.33
CA ARG A 116 -16.43 -0.08 -2.00
C ARG A 116 -15.23 0.86 -2.10
N ALA A 117 -14.99 1.65 -1.05
CA ALA A 117 -13.85 2.56 -0.96
C ALA A 117 -12.47 1.86 -0.83
N MET A 118 -12.42 0.53 -0.74
CA MET A 118 -11.17 -0.22 -0.60
C MET A 118 -10.64 -0.56 -2.00
N PRO A 119 -9.59 0.14 -2.49
CA PRO A 119 -9.06 -0.07 -3.83
C PRO A 119 -8.30 -1.40 -3.91
N THR A 120 -7.94 -1.77 -5.12
CA THR A 120 -7.05 -2.88 -5.42
C THR A 120 -5.62 -2.54 -5.01
N TRP A 121 -4.97 -3.40 -4.21
CA TRP A 121 -3.59 -3.17 -3.77
C TRP A 121 -2.56 -4.09 -4.42
N GLY A 122 -2.95 -5.27 -4.89
CA GLY A 122 -2.00 -6.22 -5.47
C GLY A 122 -1.56 -5.83 -6.87
N GLN A 123 -0.25 -5.89 -7.12
CA GLN A 123 0.34 -5.66 -8.44
C GLN A 123 -0.26 -6.57 -9.52
N SER A 124 -0.57 -7.82 -9.17
CA SER A 124 -1.25 -8.76 -10.09
C SER A 124 -2.64 -8.29 -10.54
N GLN A 125 -3.21 -7.29 -9.87
CA GLN A 125 -4.51 -6.70 -10.14
C GLN A 125 -4.42 -5.18 -10.44
N GLY A 126 -3.22 -4.66 -10.72
CA GLY A 126 -2.99 -3.24 -11.05
C GLY A 126 -2.76 -2.33 -9.84
N GLY A 127 -2.60 -2.87 -8.63
CA GLY A 127 -2.23 -2.13 -7.42
C GLY A 127 -0.73 -1.92 -7.25
N THR A 128 -0.34 -1.26 -6.15
CA THR A 128 1.05 -0.83 -5.90
C THR A 128 1.91 -1.83 -5.13
N LEU A 129 1.30 -2.82 -4.47
CA LEU A 129 1.97 -3.73 -3.53
C LEU A 129 2.24 -5.10 -4.17
N ASN A 130 3.44 -5.63 -3.95
CA ASN A 130 3.78 -6.99 -4.36
C ASN A 130 3.20 -8.04 -3.38
N ASP A 131 3.24 -9.31 -3.77
CA ASP A 131 2.65 -10.42 -3.00
C ASP A 131 3.25 -10.56 -1.59
N GLU A 132 4.55 -10.26 -1.42
CA GLU A 132 5.21 -10.34 -0.12
C GLU A 132 4.80 -9.18 0.81
N GLN A 133 4.60 -7.98 0.27
CA GLN A 133 4.03 -6.85 1.01
C GLN A 133 2.58 -7.12 1.43
N ILE A 134 1.78 -7.73 0.55
CA ILE A 134 0.41 -8.14 0.90
C ILE A 134 0.42 -9.23 1.97
N LYS A 135 1.33 -10.20 1.87
CA LYS A 135 1.51 -11.22 2.90
C LYS A 135 1.88 -10.61 4.26
N GLN A 136 2.78 -9.63 4.30
CA GLN A 136 3.15 -8.93 5.53
C GLN A 136 1.94 -8.21 6.16
N LEU A 137 1.13 -7.52 5.36
CA LEU A 137 -0.14 -6.92 5.82
C LEU A 137 -1.13 -7.97 6.32
N THR A 138 -1.24 -9.09 5.62
CA THR A 138 -2.14 -10.19 6.00
C THR A 138 -1.71 -10.81 7.33
N LEU A 139 -0.41 -11.02 7.53
CA LEU A 139 0.16 -11.52 8.78
C LEU A 139 -0.06 -10.54 9.93
N LEU A 140 0.13 -9.23 9.73
CA LEU A 140 -0.22 -8.22 10.75
C LEU A 140 -1.67 -8.41 11.25
N ILE A 141 -2.61 -8.50 10.31
CA ILE A 141 -4.05 -8.57 10.62
C ILE A 141 -4.43 -9.90 11.30
N THR A 142 -3.89 -11.02 10.78
CA THR A 142 -4.29 -12.37 11.22
C THR A 142 -3.48 -12.91 12.39
N GLU A 143 -2.26 -12.43 12.62
CA GLU A 143 -1.55 -12.67 13.88
C GLU A 143 -2.07 -11.76 14.99
N GLY A 144 -2.42 -10.51 14.66
CA GLY A 144 -3.00 -9.56 15.62
C GLY A 144 -2.03 -9.03 16.68
N THR A 145 -0.75 -9.38 16.61
CA THR A 145 0.27 -9.01 17.60
C THR A 145 0.96 -7.67 17.30
N GLY A 146 0.87 -7.17 16.06
CA GLY A 146 1.61 -5.99 15.60
C GLY A 146 0.88 -4.65 15.70
N TRP A 147 -0.31 -4.58 16.31
CA TRP A 147 -1.13 -3.36 16.31
C TRP A 147 -0.52 -2.19 17.09
N GLU A 148 0.23 -2.47 18.15
CA GLU A 148 0.97 -1.43 18.87
C GLU A 148 2.05 -0.79 18.00
N GLY A 149 2.81 -1.60 17.25
CA GLY A 149 3.78 -1.11 16.27
C GLY A 149 3.13 -0.30 15.15
N ALA A 150 1.96 -0.73 14.66
CA ALA A 150 1.22 0.02 13.63
C ALA A 150 0.82 1.42 14.11
N LYS A 151 0.35 1.52 15.37
CA LYS A 151 0.02 2.79 16.02
C LYS A 151 1.24 3.65 16.24
N ASP A 152 2.35 3.07 16.69
CA ASP A 152 3.60 3.78 16.89
C ASP A 152 4.08 4.41 15.58
N TYR A 153 4.13 3.64 14.49
CA TYR A 153 4.48 4.18 13.17
C TYR A 153 3.51 5.26 12.67
N ALA A 154 2.22 5.14 13.00
CA ALA A 154 1.22 6.13 12.62
C ALA A 154 1.37 7.48 13.35
N VAL A 155 1.80 7.45 14.62
CA VAL A 155 1.90 8.63 15.50
C VAL A 155 3.30 9.24 15.46
N ASN A 156 4.33 8.40 15.61
CA ASN A 156 5.72 8.82 15.77
C ASN A 156 6.52 8.77 14.46
N GLY A 157 5.92 8.28 13.38
CA GLY A 157 6.61 8.04 12.13
C GLY A 157 7.53 6.83 12.22
N VAL A 158 8.35 6.63 11.20
CA VAL A 158 9.07 5.37 11.02
C VAL A 158 10.52 5.57 11.43
N PRO A 159 11.05 4.79 12.39
CA PRO A 159 12.46 4.83 12.74
C PRO A 159 13.29 4.54 11.48
N ILE A 160 14.27 5.40 11.20
CA ILE A 160 15.15 5.28 10.02
C ILE A 160 15.76 3.87 9.92
N ALA A 161 16.00 3.19 11.05
CA ALA A 161 16.51 1.82 11.11
C ALA A 161 15.60 0.77 10.42
N HIS A 162 14.27 0.94 10.42
CA HIS A 162 13.34 -0.04 9.83
C HIS A 162 13.15 0.11 8.31
N ILE A 163 13.44 1.29 7.75
CA ILE A 163 13.35 1.56 6.31
C ILE A 163 14.53 0.91 5.56
N LEU A 164 15.66 0.71 6.25
CA LEU A 164 16.94 0.40 5.60
C LEU A 164 17.25 -1.11 5.46
N GLY A 165 16.39 -1.99 6.00
CA GLY A 165 16.72 -3.40 6.14
C GLY A 165 17.99 -3.60 6.97
N ASP A 166 18.40 -4.85 7.20
CA ASP A 166 19.73 -5.11 7.75
C ASP A 166 20.74 -4.55 6.73
N ALA A 167 21.30 -3.38 7.03
CA ALA A 167 22.11 -2.58 6.12
C ALA A 167 23.18 -3.46 5.47
N SER A 168 23.16 -3.56 4.14
CA SER A 168 24.30 -4.09 3.40
C SER A 168 25.48 -3.14 3.61
N GLU A 169 26.34 -3.51 4.56
CA GLU A 169 27.72 -3.06 4.77
C GLU A 169 28.09 -1.66 4.22
N GLY A 170 27.98 -0.65 5.08
CA GLY A 170 29.06 0.31 5.36
C GLY A 170 29.68 1.16 4.22
N LEU A 171 28.99 1.45 3.12
CA LEU A 171 29.51 2.43 2.14
C LEU A 171 29.42 3.85 2.75
N THR A 172 30.52 4.61 2.69
CA THR A 172 30.56 6.01 3.17
C THR A 172 31.29 6.90 2.19
N LEU A 173 30.89 8.18 2.13
CA LEU A 173 31.60 9.19 1.34
C LEU A 173 33.04 9.38 1.84
N SER A 174 34.02 9.26 0.96
CA SER A 174 35.43 9.52 1.30
C SER A 174 35.82 11.00 1.16
N SER A 175 34.99 11.81 0.48
CA SER A 175 35.06 13.27 0.40
C SER A 175 33.67 13.90 0.45
N SER A 176 33.58 15.16 0.89
CA SER A 176 32.32 15.92 0.75
C SER A 176 31.97 16.10 -0.73
N LEU A 177 30.69 16.15 -1.02
CA LEU A 177 30.11 16.22 -2.35
C LEU A 177 29.21 17.44 -2.42
N ASP A 178 29.39 18.32 -3.40
CA ASP A 178 28.48 19.45 -3.60
C ASP A 178 27.23 19.06 -4.40
N SER A 179 26.29 19.99 -4.57
CA SER A 179 25.02 19.77 -5.27
C SER A 179 25.15 19.65 -6.79
N PHE A 180 26.35 19.88 -7.36
CA PHE A 180 26.58 19.85 -8.81
C PHE A 180 27.51 18.71 -9.23
N SER A 181 28.23 18.13 -8.27
CA SER A 181 29.20 17.06 -8.49
C SER A 181 28.49 15.75 -8.81
N THR A 182 28.88 15.19 -9.96
CA THR A 182 28.43 13.88 -10.47
C THR A 182 29.45 12.78 -10.24
N LEU A 183 30.61 13.10 -9.67
CA LEU A 183 31.63 12.14 -9.27
C LEU A 183 31.55 11.92 -7.76
N VAL A 184 31.25 10.70 -7.35
CA VAL A 184 31.14 10.31 -5.93
C VAL A 184 32.34 9.46 -5.56
N LEU A 185 33.07 9.88 -4.53
CA LEU A 185 34.20 9.13 -3.98
C LEU A 185 33.74 8.40 -2.72
N LEU A 186 33.98 7.08 -2.68
CA LEU A 186 33.59 6.22 -1.55
C LEU A 186 34.82 5.64 -0.85
N THR A 187 34.64 5.22 0.40
CA THR A 187 35.66 4.47 1.16
C THR A 187 35.88 3.07 0.60
N ASP A 188 34.80 2.45 0.11
CA ASP A 188 34.76 1.22 -0.69
C ASP A 188 33.65 1.33 -1.74
N VAL A 189 33.78 0.62 -2.86
CA VAL A 189 32.75 0.48 -3.90
C VAL A 189 32.09 -0.90 -3.89
N GLY A 190 32.58 -1.84 -3.06
CA GLY A 190 31.90 -3.09 -2.69
C GLY A 190 31.18 -3.79 -3.85
N THR A 191 29.87 -4.04 -3.65
CA THR A 191 28.95 -4.69 -4.61
C THR A 191 28.20 -3.72 -5.52
N VAL A 192 28.64 -2.46 -5.63
CA VAL A 192 28.00 -1.44 -6.47
C VAL A 192 28.30 -1.71 -7.95
N ALA A 193 27.26 -1.66 -8.77
CA ALA A 193 27.26 -1.90 -10.21
C ALA A 193 26.58 -0.75 -10.96
N LYS A 194 26.86 -0.65 -12.27
CA LYS A 194 26.16 0.27 -13.16
C LYS A 194 24.66 -0.01 -13.15
N GLY A 195 23.86 1.04 -13.01
CA GLY A 195 22.40 0.97 -12.93
C GLY A 195 21.85 0.86 -11.51
N ASP A 196 22.70 0.63 -10.50
CA ASP A 196 22.27 0.66 -9.10
C ASP A 196 21.79 2.06 -8.70
N ARG A 197 20.88 2.11 -7.74
CA ARG A 197 20.44 3.35 -7.10
C ARG A 197 21.10 3.50 -5.74
N LEU A 198 21.59 4.69 -5.45
CA LEU A 198 22.20 5.03 -4.17
C LEU A 198 21.36 6.10 -3.48
N LEU A 199 21.22 6.00 -2.17
CA LEU A 199 20.61 6.99 -1.30
C LEU A 199 21.70 7.55 -0.38
N ILE A 200 21.86 8.88 -0.38
CA ILE A 200 22.71 9.60 0.57
C ILE A 200 21.81 10.61 1.28
N ASP A 201 21.71 10.50 2.60
CA ASP A 201 20.73 11.22 3.42
C ASP A 201 19.29 11.02 2.89
N SER A 202 18.75 12.00 2.16
CA SER A 202 17.43 11.96 1.51
C SER A 202 17.49 12.06 -0.01
N GLU A 203 18.67 12.08 -0.61
CA GLU A 203 18.87 12.20 -2.04
C GLU A 203 19.12 10.85 -2.71
N MET A 204 18.37 10.56 -3.77
CA MET A 204 18.58 9.37 -4.60
C MET A 204 19.35 9.70 -5.87
N MET A 205 20.20 8.78 -6.30
CA MET A 205 21.02 8.93 -7.49
C MET A 205 21.28 7.61 -8.19
N THR A 206 21.49 7.65 -9.51
CA THR A 206 21.71 6.46 -10.35
C THR A 206 23.17 6.33 -10.73
N VAL A 207 23.77 5.16 -10.52
CA VAL A 207 25.16 4.89 -10.89
C VAL A 207 25.26 4.70 -12.41
N LYS A 208 25.95 5.62 -13.09
CA LYS A 208 26.25 5.54 -14.52
C LYS A 208 27.47 4.66 -14.80
N GLU A 209 28.52 4.82 -14.01
CA GLU A 209 29.77 4.08 -14.17
C GLU A 209 30.45 3.85 -12.80
N VAL A 210 31.17 2.73 -12.69
CA VAL A 210 31.89 2.33 -11.48
C VAL A 210 33.37 2.18 -11.81
N ASN A 211 34.22 2.94 -11.15
CA ASN A 211 35.67 2.79 -11.25
C ASN A 211 36.25 2.21 -9.95
N LYS A 212 36.48 0.89 -9.96
CA LYS A 212 36.98 0.16 -8.79
C LYS A 212 38.43 0.48 -8.43
N ALA A 213 39.25 0.93 -9.38
CA ALA A 213 40.66 1.23 -9.14
C ALA A 213 40.84 2.48 -8.26
N VAL A 214 39.97 3.47 -8.41
CA VAL A 214 40.01 4.74 -7.66
C VAL A 214 38.82 4.91 -6.71
N ARG A 215 38.02 3.85 -6.52
CA ARG A 215 36.84 3.82 -5.63
C ARG A 215 35.87 4.98 -5.88
N SER A 216 35.64 5.27 -7.16
CA SER A 216 34.79 6.36 -7.60
C SER A 216 33.60 5.86 -8.41
N LEU A 217 32.51 6.59 -8.33
CA LEU A 217 31.29 6.36 -9.08
C LEU A 217 30.96 7.63 -9.88
N SER A 218 30.60 7.45 -11.15
CA SER A 218 29.91 8.50 -11.90
C SER A 218 28.41 8.29 -11.71
N VAL A 219 27.69 9.32 -11.27
CA VAL A 219 26.27 9.24 -10.93
C VAL A 219 25.45 10.30 -11.67
N GLU A 220 24.18 9.99 -11.89
CA GLU A 220 23.16 10.94 -12.32
C GLU A 220 22.29 11.33 -11.12
N ARG A 221 22.15 12.64 -10.90
CA ARG A 221 21.53 13.28 -9.73
C ARG A 221 20.64 14.45 -10.18
N PRO A 222 19.48 14.71 -9.52
CA PRO A 222 18.79 13.81 -8.61
C PRO A 222 18.01 12.73 -9.37
N TYR A 223 17.61 11.67 -8.67
CA TYR A 223 16.70 10.65 -9.20
C TYR A 223 15.29 10.78 -8.59
N GLY A 224 14.26 10.65 -9.44
CA GLY A 224 12.86 10.72 -9.03
C GLY A 224 12.42 12.10 -8.55
N THR A 225 11.78 12.17 -7.38
CA THR A 225 11.31 13.43 -6.76
C THR A 225 12.31 14.06 -5.79
N THR A 226 13.52 13.50 -5.68
CA THR A 226 14.56 14.02 -4.78
C THR A 226 15.22 15.29 -5.36
N LYS A 227 15.99 16.01 -4.52
CA LYS A 227 16.71 17.22 -4.93
C LYS A 227 18.21 17.02 -4.69
N ALA A 228 19.02 17.50 -5.63
CA ALA A 228 20.48 17.49 -5.49
C ALA A 228 20.91 18.40 -4.32
N ALA A 229 21.66 17.84 -3.38
CA ALA A 229 22.12 18.50 -2.18
C ALA A 229 23.63 18.29 -1.98
N ALA A 230 24.21 19.10 -1.09
CA ALA A 230 25.56 18.85 -0.61
C ALA A 230 25.54 17.76 0.47
N HIS A 231 26.53 16.88 0.48
CA HIS A 231 26.70 15.83 1.47
C HIS A 231 28.11 15.89 2.05
N GLU A 232 28.21 15.68 3.36
CA GLU A 232 29.49 15.75 4.04
C GLU A 232 30.28 14.44 3.93
N LYS A 233 31.61 14.57 4.03
CA LYS A 233 32.50 13.41 4.14
C LYS A 233 32.05 12.52 5.31
N GLY A 234 31.98 11.22 5.06
CA GLY A 234 31.54 10.22 6.02
C GLY A 234 30.03 9.98 6.02
N ALA A 235 29.24 10.70 5.21
CA ALA A 235 27.82 10.39 5.04
C ALA A 235 27.64 8.94 4.58
N ALA A 236 26.63 8.29 5.15
CA ALA A 236 26.28 6.92 4.81
C ALA A 236 25.68 6.88 3.40
N VAL A 237 26.19 5.95 2.59
CA VAL A 237 25.72 5.72 1.22
C VAL A 237 25.03 4.37 1.19
N LEU A 238 23.76 4.36 0.79
CA LEU A 238 22.93 3.18 0.89
C LEU A 238 22.53 2.71 -0.50
N LYS A 239 22.89 1.46 -0.85
CA LYS A 239 22.43 0.85 -2.10
C LYS A 239 20.95 0.51 -1.97
N GLN A 240 20.12 1.16 -2.77
CA GLN A 240 18.70 0.88 -2.86
C GLN A 240 18.48 -0.30 -3.82
N PRO A 241 17.72 -1.33 -3.44
CA PRO A 241 17.31 -2.36 -4.38
C PRO A 241 16.49 -1.69 -5.50
N VAL A 242 16.98 -1.80 -6.73
CA VAL A 242 16.26 -1.31 -7.90
C VAL A 242 15.12 -2.27 -8.16
N ALA A 243 13.94 -1.97 -7.60
CA ALA A 243 12.71 -2.56 -8.10
C ALA A 243 12.63 -2.26 -9.60
N ALA A 244 12.28 -3.25 -10.41
CA ALA A 244 11.95 -3.00 -11.81
C ALA A 244 10.94 -1.86 -11.85
N ASP A 245 11.13 -0.90 -12.76
CA ASP A 245 10.17 0.18 -12.92
C ASP A 245 8.79 -0.48 -13.12
N PRO A 246 7.77 -0.08 -12.32
CA PRO A 246 6.45 -0.66 -12.48
C PRO A 246 6.03 -0.45 -13.93
N PRO A 247 5.47 -1.48 -14.60
CA PRO A 247 4.94 -1.29 -15.93
C PRO A 247 4.00 -0.10 -15.90
N ALA A 248 4.15 0.82 -16.86
CA ALA A 248 3.23 1.92 -17.02
C ALA A 248 1.81 1.35 -17.07
N ILE A 249 0.97 1.78 -16.15
CA ILE A 249 -0.45 1.42 -16.16
C ILE A 249 -1.05 2.12 -17.36
N THR A 250 -1.01 1.45 -18.52
CA THR A 250 -1.80 1.80 -19.69
C THR A 250 -3.22 1.38 -19.35
N GLY A 251 -4.09 2.34 -19.04
CA GLY A 251 -5.47 2.11 -18.60
C GLY A 251 -6.35 1.40 -19.64
N LYS A 252 -6.12 0.10 -19.83
CA LYS A 252 -6.88 -0.75 -20.76
C LYS A 252 -7.33 -2.08 -20.17
N ASP A 253 -7.10 -2.31 -18.89
CA ASP A 253 -7.52 -3.55 -18.25
C ASP A 253 -8.86 -3.32 -17.55
N THR A 254 -9.94 -3.50 -18.29
CA THR A 254 -11.32 -3.59 -17.78
C THR A 254 -11.60 -4.92 -17.07
N ALA A 255 -10.56 -5.69 -16.72
CA ALA A 255 -10.69 -6.91 -15.96
C ALA A 255 -11.00 -6.57 -14.50
N LEU A 256 -12.21 -6.90 -14.05
CA LEU A 256 -12.64 -6.78 -12.65
C LEU A 256 -11.62 -7.51 -11.76
N ALA A 257 -11.13 -6.83 -10.72
CA ALA A 257 -10.12 -7.36 -9.82
C ALA A 257 -10.55 -8.75 -9.27
N CYS A 258 -9.73 -9.76 -9.55
CA CYS A 258 -9.93 -11.16 -9.20
C CYS A 258 -11.27 -11.78 -9.65
N GLY A 259 -11.87 -11.27 -10.73
CA GLY A 259 -13.16 -11.77 -11.20
C GLY A 259 -14.33 -11.49 -10.24
N GLN A 260 -14.17 -10.51 -9.34
CA GLN A 260 -15.28 -10.06 -8.50
C GLN A 260 -16.39 -9.49 -9.38
N THR A 261 -17.63 -9.90 -9.11
CA THR A 261 -18.81 -9.22 -9.65
C THR A 261 -19.08 -7.96 -8.80
N LEU A 262 -19.60 -6.91 -9.43
CA LEU A 262 -20.12 -5.76 -8.69
C LEU A 262 -21.11 -6.28 -7.63
N PRO A 263 -20.97 -5.89 -6.35
CA PRO A 263 -22.02 -6.14 -5.37
C PRO A 263 -23.33 -5.61 -5.95
N PRO A 264 -24.47 -6.29 -5.74
CA PRO A 264 -25.76 -5.66 -5.97
C PRO A 264 -25.73 -4.30 -5.29
N ALA A 265 -26.16 -3.25 -5.99
CA ALA A 265 -26.30 -1.92 -5.39
C ALA A 265 -26.95 -2.15 -4.02
N ALA A 266 -26.27 -1.72 -2.95
CA ALA A 266 -26.82 -1.85 -1.61
C ALA A 266 -28.21 -1.24 -1.69
N ALA A 267 -29.25 -2.03 -1.41
CA ALA A 267 -30.63 -1.61 -1.63
C ALA A 267 -30.82 -0.21 -1.05
N SER A 268 -30.87 0.75 -1.96
CA SER A 268 -31.10 2.16 -1.70
C SER A 268 -32.43 2.20 -0.96
N GLY A 269 -32.39 2.65 0.30
CA GLY A 269 -33.59 2.75 1.11
C GLY A 269 -34.54 3.74 0.46
N ALA A 270 -35.75 3.27 0.10
CA ALA A 270 -36.79 4.02 -0.61
C ALA A 270 -36.34 4.67 -1.94
N PRO A 271 -37.07 4.50 -3.05
CA PRO A 271 -36.71 5.13 -4.32
C PRO A 271 -36.54 6.65 -4.11
N ALA A 272 -35.44 7.20 -4.62
CA ALA A 272 -35.17 8.63 -4.56
C ALA A 272 -36.39 9.42 -5.06
N VAL A 273 -36.91 10.32 -4.22
CA VAL A 273 -38.07 11.15 -4.58
C VAL A 273 -37.60 12.18 -5.60
N ALA A 274 -38.24 12.22 -6.76
CA ALA A 274 -37.92 13.20 -7.80
C ALA A 274 -38.12 14.63 -7.28
N THR A 275 -37.06 15.44 -7.35
CA THR A 275 -37.05 16.83 -6.90
C THR A 275 -36.20 17.69 -7.81
N THR A 276 -36.53 18.98 -7.93
CA THR A 276 -35.70 19.96 -8.64
C THR A 276 -34.52 20.45 -7.80
N ALA A 277 -34.55 20.23 -6.48
CA ALA A 277 -33.45 20.56 -5.56
C ALA A 277 -32.68 19.29 -5.17
N LEU A 278 -31.63 18.98 -5.92
CA LEU A 278 -30.75 17.84 -5.70
C LEU A 278 -29.68 18.19 -4.65
N LYS A 279 -29.37 17.25 -3.75
CA LYS A 279 -28.30 17.40 -2.77
C LYS A 279 -27.45 16.14 -2.74
N ILE A 280 -26.14 16.31 -2.70
CA ILE A 280 -25.17 15.22 -2.61
C ILE A 280 -23.97 15.68 -1.78
N THR A 281 -23.44 14.77 -0.95
CA THR A 281 -22.31 15.05 -0.05
C THR A 281 -21.11 14.21 -0.49
N ALA A 282 -19.93 14.81 -0.59
CA ALA A 282 -18.67 14.15 -0.86
C ALA A 282 -17.85 13.99 0.43
N VAL A 283 -17.45 12.75 0.74
CA VAL A 283 -16.55 12.43 1.86
C VAL A 283 -15.62 11.27 1.47
N GLY A 284 -14.32 11.43 1.64
CA GLY A 284 -13.32 10.48 1.15
C GLY A 284 -13.30 10.43 -0.37
N ILE A 285 -13.59 9.26 -0.95
CA ILE A 285 -13.70 9.04 -2.41
C ILE A 285 -15.09 8.51 -2.79
N GLN A 286 -16.12 8.94 -2.06
CA GLN A 286 -17.51 8.54 -2.27
C GLN A 286 -18.48 9.70 -2.13
N PHE A 287 -19.57 9.61 -2.89
CA PHE A 287 -20.79 10.36 -2.60
C PHE A 287 -21.60 9.62 -1.53
N ASP A 288 -22.39 10.36 -0.74
CA ASP A 288 -23.32 9.80 0.24
C ASP A 288 -24.50 9.04 -0.39
N THR A 289 -24.79 9.28 -1.67
CA THR A 289 -25.74 8.53 -2.49
C THR A 289 -25.18 8.19 -3.88
N ALA A 290 -25.58 7.04 -4.42
CA ALA A 290 -25.33 6.65 -5.82
C ALA A 290 -26.55 6.90 -6.73
N GLU A 291 -27.66 7.37 -6.17
CA GLU A 291 -28.92 7.58 -6.88
C GLU A 291 -29.45 8.99 -6.61
N LEU A 292 -29.83 9.68 -7.67
CA LEU A 292 -30.58 10.93 -7.64
C LEU A 292 -31.80 10.79 -8.53
N ALA A 293 -32.88 11.51 -8.23
CA ALA A 293 -34.08 11.54 -9.05
C ALA A 293 -34.55 12.99 -9.25
N ALA A 294 -34.96 13.32 -10.48
CA ALA A 294 -35.43 14.64 -10.86
C ALA A 294 -36.63 14.57 -11.82
N PRO A 295 -37.48 15.60 -11.86
CA PRO A 295 -38.53 15.69 -12.87
C PRO A 295 -37.96 16.09 -14.23
N ALA A 296 -38.49 15.49 -15.31
CA ALA A 296 -38.16 15.85 -16.68
C ALA A 296 -38.67 17.24 -17.08
N GLY A 297 -37.94 17.92 -17.96
CA GLY A 297 -38.36 19.21 -18.53
C GLY A 297 -38.31 20.40 -17.56
N GLN A 298 -37.74 20.24 -16.36
CA GLN A 298 -37.60 21.31 -15.37
C GLN A 298 -36.13 21.66 -15.12
N GLU A 299 -35.87 22.92 -14.75
CA GLU A 299 -34.56 23.35 -14.28
C GLU A 299 -34.26 22.71 -12.92
N LEU A 300 -33.02 22.26 -12.75
CA LEU A 300 -32.53 21.56 -11.58
C LEU A 300 -31.48 22.40 -10.89
N THR A 301 -31.46 22.36 -9.56
CA THR A 301 -30.42 22.95 -8.71
C THR A 301 -29.77 21.85 -7.90
N LEU A 302 -28.48 21.64 -8.08
CA LEU A 302 -27.66 20.70 -7.34
C LEU A 302 -26.81 21.41 -6.30
N THR A 303 -26.81 20.88 -5.08
CA THR A 303 -25.89 21.25 -4.01
C THR A 303 -24.90 20.10 -3.76
N LEU A 304 -23.62 20.35 -4.01
CA LEU A 304 -22.50 19.46 -3.65
C LEU A 304 -21.85 19.96 -2.36
N ASP A 305 -21.88 19.18 -1.29
CA ASP A 305 -21.20 19.46 -0.02
C ASP A 305 -19.94 18.60 0.11
N ASN A 306 -18.76 19.18 -0.15
CA ASN A 306 -17.47 18.52 0.12
C ASN A 306 -17.11 18.70 1.60
N GLN A 307 -17.04 17.59 2.36
CA GLN A 307 -16.66 17.62 3.78
C GLN A 307 -15.20 17.22 4.04
N ASP A 308 -14.40 16.98 3.01
CA ASP A 308 -12.99 16.66 3.13
C ASP A 308 -12.12 17.92 3.26
N GLY A 309 -11.18 17.92 4.21
CA GLY A 309 -10.25 19.03 4.42
C GLY A 309 -9.12 19.13 3.40
N GLY A 310 -8.94 18.12 2.53
CA GLY A 310 -7.80 18.06 1.61
C GLY A 310 -7.98 17.16 0.39
N ILE A 311 -9.18 16.62 0.17
CA ILE A 311 -9.49 15.82 -1.03
C ILE A 311 -10.30 16.72 -1.97
N PRO A 312 -9.84 16.96 -3.22
CA PRO A 312 -10.58 17.75 -4.17
C PRO A 312 -11.81 16.98 -4.66
N HIS A 313 -12.95 17.67 -4.84
CA HIS A 313 -14.14 17.06 -5.40
C HIS A 313 -14.86 17.99 -6.36
N ASN A 314 -15.53 17.36 -7.34
CA ASN A 314 -16.56 17.95 -8.16
C ASN A 314 -17.62 16.88 -8.44
N ILE A 315 -18.68 17.29 -9.14
CA ILE A 315 -19.63 16.37 -9.74
C ILE A 315 -19.91 16.79 -11.18
N ASN A 316 -19.92 15.81 -12.08
CA ASN A 316 -20.09 15.97 -13.51
C ASN A 316 -21.13 14.96 -14.01
N PHE A 317 -22.14 15.42 -14.74
CA PHE A 317 -23.24 14.63 -15.28
C PHE A 317 -23.03 14.40 -16.76
N PHE A 318 -23.38 13.21 -17.23
CA PHE A 318 -23.17 12.74 -18.58
C PHE A 318 -24.46 12.17 -19.17
N LYS A 319 -24.76 12.49 -20.44
CA LYS A 319 -25.92 11.96 -21.18
C LYS A 319 -25.63 10.56 -21.71
N GLY A 320 -25.46 9.59 -20.81
CA GLY A 320 -25.15 8.20 -21.15
C GLY A 320 -24.91 7.32 -19.93
N ALA A 321 -24.44 6.10 -20.18
CA ALA A 321 -24.22 5.09 -19.15
C ALA A 321 -22.90 5.27 -18.37
N ASP A 322 -21.97 6.07 -18.88
CA ASP A 322 -20.65 6.30 -18.30
C ASP A 322 -20.09 7.69 -18.70
N ALA A 323 -18.89 8.00 -18.22
CA ALA A 323 -18.21 9.28 -18.45
C ALA A 323 -17.62 9.47 -19.87
N THR A 324 -17.78 8.50 -20.78
CA THR A 324 -17.40 8.68 -22.19
C THR A 324 -18.46 9.43 -22.99
N ALA A 325 -19.67 9.54 -22.45
CA ALA A 325 -20.77 10.30 -23.05
C ALA A 325 -20.57 11.82 -22.94
N GLU A 326 -21.48 12.58 -23.52
CA GLU A 326 -21.45 14.05 -23.46
C GLU A 326 -21.67 14.54 -22.01
N SER A 327 -20.75 15.34 -21.50
CA SER A 327 -20.91 16.07 -20.23
C SER A 327 -21.98 17.15 -20.39
N VAL A 328 -23.05 17.07 -19.60
CA VAL A 328 -24.19 18.01 -19.67
C VAL A 328 -24.14 19.11 -18.61
N ALA A 329 -23.50 18.86 -17.47
CA ALA A 329 -23.39 19.82 -16.37
C ALA A 329 -22.27 19.39 -15.42
N LYS A 330 -21.49 20.33 -14.87
CA LYS A 330 -20.49 20.03 -13.84
C LYS A 330 -20.21 21.20 -12.91
N THR A 331 -19.81 20.89 -11.68
CA THR A 331 -19.22 21.86 -10.75
C THR A 331 -17.72 22.02 -11.00
N ALA A 332 -17.09 23.04 -10.40
CA ALA A 332 -15.65 23.17 -10.38
C ALA A 332 -15.01 22.09 -9.47
N ILE A 333 -13.75 21.75 -9.74
CA ILE A 333 -12.95 20.88 -8.86
C ILE A 333 -12.36 21.77 -7.76
N GLU A 334 -12.85 21.60 -6.54
CA GLU A 334 -12.46 22.42 -5.39
C GLU A 334 -11.89 21.56 -4.27
N THR A 335 -10.85 22.06 -3.59
CA THR A 335 -10.19 21.38 -2.46
C THR A 335 -10.60 22.02 -1.14
N GLY A 336 -10.86 21.19 -0.13
CA GLY A 336 -11.23 21.64 1.21
C GLY A 336 -12.74 21.62 1.44
N LYS A 337 -13.15 21.90 2.69
CA LYS A 337 -14.55 21.86 3.08
C LYS A 337 -15.33 22.99 2.41
N ILE A 338 -16.13 22.67 1.42
CA ILE A 338 -16.82 23.66 0.59
C ILE A 338 -18.14 23.13 0.06
N VAL A 339 -19.13 24.02 0.00
CA VAL A 339 -20.43 23.75 -0.63
C VAL A 339 -20.48 24.46 -1.96
N GLN A 340 -20.70 23.72 -3.05
CA GLN A 340 -20.91 24.24 -4.39
C GLN A 340 -22.38 24.08 -4.79
N THR A 341 -22.93 25.05 -5.52
CA THR A 341 -24.28 24.97 -6.10
C THR A 341 -24.20 25.12 -7.62
N LEU A 342 -24.93 24.28 -8.35
CA LEU A 342 -25.00 24.28 -9.80
C LEU A 342 -26.46 24.23 -10.25
N THR A 343 -26.88 25.20 -11.04
CA THR A 343 -28.17 25.18 -11.72
C THR A 343 -27.98 24.72 -13.17
N PHE A 344 -28.79 23.76 -13.62
CA PHE A 344 -28.67 23.14 -14.93
C PHE A 344 -29.99 22.51 -15.41
N GLY A 345 -30.04 22.08 -16.67
CA GLY A 345 -31.25 21.58 -17.32
C GLY A 345 -31.96 22.68 -18.15
N PRO A 346 -33.22 22.45 -18.58
CA PRO A 346 -34.01 21.25 -18.35
C PRO A 346 -33.43 19.99 -19.01
N LEU A 347 -33.61 18.84 -18.37
CA LEU A 347 -33.17 17.55 -18.91
C LEU A 347 -34.34 16.75 -19.49
N ASP A 348 -34.09 16.04 -20.58
CA ASP A 348 -35.02 15.04 -21.11
C ASP A 348 -35.16 13.88 -20.12
N ALA A 349 -36.33 13.23 -20.10
CA ALA A 349 -36.52 12.00 -19.35
C ALA A 349 -35.50 10.94 -19.79
N GLY A 350 -34.85 10.29 -18.82
CA GLY A 350 -33.76 9.36 -19.09
C GLY A 350 -32.81 9.17 -17.91
N SER A 351 -31.77 8.38 -18.15
CA SER A 351 -30.71 8.09 -17.18
C SER A 351 -29.46 8.87 -17.53
N TYR A 352 -28.89 9.54 -16.53
CA TYR A 352 -27.66 10.32 -16.65
C TYR A 352 -26.63 9.80 -15.65
N TYR A 353 -25.48 9.35 -16.14
CA TYR A 353 -24.35 8.99 -15.28
C TYR A 353 -23.77 10.25 -14.64
N PHE A 354 -23.41 10.20 -13.36
CA PHE A 354 -22.62 11.26 -12.75
C PHE A 354 -21.37 10.71 -12.08
N GLN A 355 -20.29 11.47 -12.07
CA GLN A 355 -19.07 11.11 -11.36
C GLN A 355 -18.32 12.33 -10.81
N CYS A 356 -17.38 12.07 -9.92
CA CYS A 356 -16.29 12.98 -9.62
C CYS A 356 -15.15 12.80 -10.64
N ASP A 357 -14.71 13.87 -11.30
CA ASP A 357 -13.69 13.81 -12.36
C ASP A 357 -12.29 13.47 -11.81
N VAL A 358 -12.01 13.81 -10.54
CA VAL A 358 -10.75 13.47 -9.86
C VAL A 358 -10.76 12.07 -9.25
N HIS A 359 -11.95 11.48 -9.04
CA HIS A 359 -12.12 10.13 -8.53
C HIS A 359 -13.12 9.35 -9.41
N PRO A 360 -12.69 8.78 -10.56
CA PRO A 360 -13.62 8.19 -11.53
C PRO A 360 -14.50 7.04 -11.00
N ASN A 361 -14.12 6.43 -9.87
CA ASN A 361 -14.90 5.39 -9.19
C ASN A 361 -15.97 5.95 -8.22
N MET A 362 -16.04 7.27 -8.07
CA MET A 362 -17.02 7.99 -7.26
C MET A 362 -18.15 8.47 -8.18
N ALA A 363 -19.15 7.61 -8.35
CA ALA A 363 -20.16 7.78 -9.38
C ALA A 363 -21.54 7.28 -8.97
N GLY A 364 -22.55 7.64 -9.76
CA GLY A 364 -23.93 7.23 -9.58
C GLY A 364 -24.79 7.57 -10.79
N VAL A 365 -26.10 7.47 -10.61
CA VAL A 365 -27.10 7.68 -11.66
C VAL A 365 -28.14 8.71 -11.22
N LEU A 366 -28.37 9.71 -12.07
CA LEU A 366 -29.52 10.60 -11.99
C LEU A 366 -30.63 10.06 -12.92
N THR A 367 -31.78 9.72 -12.33
CA THR A 367 -32.99 9.34 -13.07
C THR A 367 -33.87 10.57 -13.26
N VAL A 368 -34.14 10.92 -14.52
CA VAL A 368 -35.02 12.04 -14.89
C VAL A 368 -36.33 11.47 -15.42
N GLN A 369 -37.47 11.82 -14.81
CA GLN A 369 -38.78 11.23 -15.12
C GLN A 369 -39.94 12.23 -15.22
#